data_AF-A0A8J3MFY8-F1
#
_entry.id   AF-A0A8J3MFY8-F1
#
_cell.length_a   1.000
_cell.length_b   1.000
_cell.length_c   1.000
_cell.angle_alpha   90.00
_cell.angle_beta   90.00
_cell.angle_gamma   90.00
#
_symmetry.space_group_name_H-M   'P 1'
#
loop_
_entity.id
_entity.type
_entity.pdbx_description
1 polymer ?
#
loop_
_entity_poly.entity_id
_entity_poly.type
_entity_poly.pdbx_seq_one_letter_code
_entity_poly.pdbx_strand_id
1 'polypeptide(L)'
;MSTRHPAYDRTAAAAVLSRLAAPGLFPGNAARHPYRQIAFHRVALRPEPGRSLTLPQRAHLERAMAPCRPEQVVSATDRIIWTDSSGVVNTGYCRSGALGPSTPIAAREAFLALSQALADNQRLAADSYGLSDADLALLAATTTDQEPVEIFRTGADAAARALAQHALIADQAGHADPVGFAAAMLEGGLFTVIASTWYWGLQAATYRRGMIPAAFERGGRLRYSRQTTALLAAMKRRTVAEADRIMREATGAEGLTVAQALHKYHADLDLVSRQYALMDPGTRPRCLAAPPTAGGRDSIVEQTAAALVAVFTEVLPRLHVEDLGPPADAAGGHAEVSPVFAVPDMVCRHCRVTVTTALETHGADVGFVDLATKRVVAVFTSPGQREAVFATIRQAGYTVVTD
;
A
#
# COMPACT_ATOMS: atom_id res chain seq x y z
N MET A 1 1.26 26.21 25.44
CA MET A 1 1.21 24.90 26.15
C MET A 1 1.00 23.82 25.11
N SER A 2 1.83 22.77 25.10
CA SER A 2 1.81 21.75 24.05
C SER A 2 0.54 20.89 24.18
N THR A 3 -0.37 21.01 23.22
CA THR A 3 -1.64 20.25 23.09
C THR A 3 -1.37 18.84 22.55
N ARG A 4 -0.48 18.08 23.21
CA ARG A 4 -0.13 16.73 22.77
C ARG A 4 -1.31 15.79 22.97
N HIS A 5 -1.60 14.97 21.98
CA HIS A 5 -2.43 13.79 22.17
C HIS A 5 -1.68 12.84 23.11
N PRO A 6 -2.17 12.58 24.34
CA PRO A 6 -1.39 11.91 25.39
C PRO A 6 -0.93 10.50 25.02
N ALA A 7 -1.62 9.85 24.08
CA ALA A 7 -1.27 8.52 23.57
C ALA A 7 -0.37 8.52 22.32
N TYR A 8 0.04 9.67 21.77
CA TYR A 8 0.87 9.70 20.55
C TYR A 8 2.37 9.70 20.89
N ASP A 9 2.97 8.50 20.95
CA ASP A 9 4.42 8.32 21.10
C ASP A 9 4.95 7.25 20.13
N ARG A 10 5.66 7.71 19.09
CA ARG A 10 6.22 6.83 18.05
C ARG A 10 7.35 5.94 18.56
N THR A 11 8.13 6.41 19.53
CA THR A 11 9.25 5.63 20.06
C THR A 11 8.73 4.48 20.91
N ALA A 12 7.76 4.76 21.77
CA ALA A 12 7.11 3.74 22.58
C ALA A 12 6.35 2.74 21.68
N ALA A 13 5.63 3.21 20.66
CA ALA A 13 4.95 2.31 19.72
C ALA A 13 5.91 1.38 18.97
N ALA A 14 7.07 1.90 18.54
CA ALA A 14 8.11 1.09 17.92
C ALA A 14 8.69 0.03 18.88
N ALA A 15 8.82 0.36 20.17
CA ALA A 15 9.26 -0.59 21.19
C ALA A 15 8.25 -1.72 21.40
N VAL A 16 6.94 -1.41 21.46
CA VAL A 16 5.87 -2.41 21.52
C VAL A 16 5.94 -3.36 20.32
N LEU A 17 6.02 -2.81 19.10
CA LEU A 17 6.13 -3.61 17.88
C LEU A 17 7.40 -4.48 17.86
N SER A 18 8.54 -3.93 18.31
CA SER A 18 9.80 -4.68 18.36
C SER A 18 9.73 -5.85 19.35
N ARG A 19 9.07 -5.65 20.51
CA ARG A 19 8.84 -6.70 21.50
C ARG A 19 7.96 -7.82 20.94
N LEU A 20 6.87 -7.46 20.24
CA LEU A 20 5.97 -8.44 19.61
C LEU A 20 6.63 -9.20 18.44
N ALA A 21 7.57 -8.56 17.75
CA ALA A 21 8.29 -9.19 16.65
C ALA A 21 9.41 -10.14 17.11
N ALA A 22 9.89 -10.02 18.35
CA ALA A 22 10.97 -10.85 18.88
C ALA A 22 10.47 -12.24 19.34
N PRO A 23 11.18 -13.33 19.03
CA PRO A 23 12.48 -13.44 18.36
C PRO A 23 12.38 -13.51 16.82
N GLY A 24 11.18 -13.53 16.26
CA GLY A 24 10.93 -13.48 14.83
C GLY A 24 9.44 -13.60 14.51
N LEU A 25 9.00 -12.92 13.44
CA LEU A 25 7.59 -12.88 13.03
C LEU A 25 7.15 -14.14 12.26
N PHE A 26 8.06 -14.79 11.55
CA PHE A 26 7.77 -15.87 10.60
C PHE A 26 8.52 -17.15 10.99
N PRO A 27 8.09 -17.87 12.03
CA PRO A 27 8.72 -19.12 12.42
C PRO A 27 8.52 -20.19 11.33
N GLY A 28 9.59 -20.49 10.57
CA GLY A 28 9.82 -21.72 9.79
C GLY A 28 8.71 -22.25 8.87
N ASN A 29 8.97 -22.21 7.55
CA ASN A 29 8.13 -22.69 6.44
C ASN A 29 6.77 -21.99 6.34
N ALA A 30 6.75 -20.81 5.71
CA ALA A 30 5.54 -20.34 5.05
C ALA A 30 5.04 -21.47 4.15
N ALA A 31 3.77 -21.83 4.31
CA ALA A 31 3.22 -23.07 3.75
C ALA A 31 3.59 -23.25 2.27
N ARG A 32 4.05 -24.46 1.91
CA ARG A 32 4.26 -24.83 0.51
C ARG A 32 2.91 -24.88 -0.16
N HIS A 33 2.54 -23.79 -0.83
CA HIS A 33 1.37 -23.81 -1.68
C HIS A 33 1.60 -24.78 -2.85
N PRO A 34 0.58 -25.57 -3.23
CA PRO A 34 0.68 -26.43 -4.40
C PRO A 34 0.97 -25.59 -5.66
N TYR A 35 1.44 -26.24 -6.74
CA TYR A 35 1.53 -25.61 -8.06
C TYR A 35 0.21 -24.91 -8.38
N ARG A 36 0.26 -23.62 -8.74
CA ARG A 36 -0.94 -22.82 -9.01
C ARG A 36 -0.92 -22.31 -10.43
N GLN A 37 -2.01 -22.59 -11.15
CA GLN A 37 -2.38 -21.86 -12.36
C GLN A 37 -3.22 -20.65 -11.93
N ILE A 38 -2.75 -19.45 -12.26
CA ILE A 38 -3.46 -18.19 -12.02
C ILE A 38 -3.71 -17.52 -13.37
N ALA A 39 -4.98 -17.43 -13.74
CA ALA A 39 -5.40 -16.69 -14.90
C ALA A 39 -5.60 -15.21 -14.54
N PHE A 40 -5.25 -14.31 -15.46
CA PHE A 40 -5.41 -12.86 -15.27
C PHE A 40 -5.94 -12.20 -16.53
N HIS A 41 -6.67 -11.10 -16.34
CA HIS A 41 -7.05 -10.19 -17.40
C HIS A 41 -6.06 -9.04 -17.51
N ARG A 42 -5.84 -8.55 -18.73
CA ARG A 42 -4.93 -7.43 -19.03
C ARG A 42 -5.69 -6.27 -19.64
N VAL A 43 -5.54 -5.09 -19.06
CA VAL A 43 -6.11 -3.83 -19.55
C VAL A 43 -5.00 -2.84 -19.82
N ALA A 44 -4.78 -2.51 -21.09
CA ALA A 44 -3.80 -1.51 -21.49
C ALA A 44 -4.15 -0.13 -20.89
N LEU A 45 -3.16 0.51 -20.26
CA LEU A 45 -3.25 1.90 -19.84
C LEU A 45 -3.07 2.80 -21.05
N ARG A 46 -3.88 3.86 -21.14
CA ARG A 46 -3.87 4.81 -22.26
C ARG A 46 -3.32 6.17 -21.79
N PRO A 47 -2.04 6.48 -22.06
CA PRO A 47 -1.50 7.80 -21.80
C PRO A 47 -2.28 8.88 -22.57
N GLU A 48 -2.25 10.10 -22.05
CA GLU A 48 -2.75 11.26 -22.80
C GLU A 48 -1.91 11.45 -24.09
N PRO A 49 -2.51 11.93 -25.21
CA PRO A 49 -1.77 12.18 -26.44
C PRO A 49 -0.53 13.05 -26.22
N GLY A 50 0.63 12.56 -26.66
CA GLY A 50 1.93 13.24 -26.51
C GLY A 50 2.49 13.24 -25.08
N ARG A 51 1.93 12.45 -24.15
CA ARG A 51 2.38 12.37 -22.75
C ARG A 51 2.70 10.93 -22.33
N SER A 52 3.47 10.79 -21.26
CA SER A 52 3.84 9.49 -20.67
C SER A 52 2.85 8.99 -19.60
N LEU A 53 1.95 9.85 -19.14
CA LEU A 53 0.99 9.57 -18.06
C LEU A 53 -0.44 9.54 -18.60
N THR A 54 -1.28 8.70 -18.00
CA THR A 54 -2.74 8.76 -18.17
C THR A 54 -3.31 9.99 -17.45
N LEU A 55 -4.53 10.42 -17.83
CA LEU A 55 -5.21 11.54 -17.18
C LEU A 55 -5.31 11.36 -15.64
N PRO A 56 -5.76 10.20 -15.10
CA PRO A 56 -5.79 9.97 -13.65
C PRO A 56 -4.41 10.06 -12.98
N GLN A 57 -3.36 9.59 -13.64
CA GLN A 57 -1.99 9.63 -13.11
C GLN A 57 -1.46 11.07 -13.06
N ARG A 58 -1.62 11.85 -14.14
CA ARG A 58 -1.23 13.26 -14.17
C ARG A 58 -1.97 14.07 -13.12
N ALA A 59 -3.29 13.87 -13.01
CA ALA A 59 -4.11 14.57 -12.04
C ALA A 59 -3.69 14.25 -10.59
N HIS A 60 -3.24 13.02 -10.31
CA HIS A 60 -2.65 12.68 -9.02
C HIS A 60 -1.28 13.34 -8.80
N LEU A 61 -0.42 13.33 -9.82
CA LEU A 61 0.90 13.96 -9.75
C LEU A 61 0.79 15.44 -9.38
N GLU A 62 -0.05 16.19 -10.09
CA GLU A 62 -0.25 17.63 -9.90
C GLU A 62 -0.80 17.95 -8.50
N ARG A 63 -1.72 17.13 -7.98
CA ARG A 63 -2.34 17.35 -6.67
C ARG A 63 -1.47 16.93 -5.49
N ALA A 64 -0.81 15.78 -5.59
CA ALA A 64 -0.29 15.07 -4.41
C ALA A 64 1.21 14.77 -4.46
N MET A 65 1.88 14.93 -5.61
CA MET A 65 3.27 14.50 -5.77
C MET A 65 4.27 15.65 -5.89
N ALA A 66 3.87 16.91 -5.74
CA ALA A 66 4.80 18.04 -5.77
C ALA A 66 5.99 17.81 -4.78
N PRO A 67 7.25 18.07 -5.18
CA PRO A 67 7.69 18.75 -6.41
C PRO A 67 7.98 17.81 -7.60
N CYS A 68 7.52 16.56 -7.58
CA CYS A 68 7.73 15.59 -8.66
C CYS A 68 7.17 16.10 -10.00
N ARG A 69 7.97 15.94 -11.05
CA ARG A 69 7.60 16.30 -12.42
C ARG A 69 7.26 15.06 -13.24
N PRO A 70 6.46 15.19 -14.32
CA PRO A 70 6.04 14.05 -15.14
C PRO A 70 7.20 13.18 -15.64
N GLU A 71 8.32 13.78 -16.05
CA GLU A 71 9.51 13.08 -16.54
C GLU A 71 10.23 12.23 -15.49
N GLN A 72 9.91 12.43 -14.21
CA GLN A 72 10.47 11.67 -13.09
C GLN A 72 9.60 10.47 -12.71
N VAL A 73 8.50 10.24 -13.41
CA VAL A 73 7.55 9.14 -13.16
C VAL A 73 7.54 8.18 -14.32
N VAL A 74 7.74 6.90 -14.01
CA VAL A 74 7.47 5.81 -14.95
C VAL A 74 6.03 5.33 -14.74
N SER A 75 5.26 5.28 -15.84
CA SER A 75 3.95 4.63 -15.88
C SER A 75 4.08 3.18 -16.31
N ALA A 76 3.28 2.31 -15.69
CA ALA A 76 2.95 1.01 -16.22
C ALA A 76 2.31 1.12 -17.61
N THR A 77 2.42 0.06 -18.42
CA THR A 77 1.72 -0.03 -19.71
C THR A 77 0.39 -0.74 -19.57
N ASP A 78 0.27 -1.63 -18.59
CA ASP A 78 -0.89 -2.48 -18.41
C ASP A 78 -1.27 -2.57 -16.94
N ARG A 79 -2.58 -2.61 -16.69
CA ARG A 79 -3.16 -3.07 -15.43
C ARG A 79 -3.54 -4.53 -15.62
N ILE A 80 -3.23 -5.37 -14.64
CA ILE A 80 -3.67 -6.76 -14.58
C ILE A 80 -4.67 -6.96 -13.45
N ILE A 81 -5.65 -7.82 -13.67
CA ILE A 81 -6.70 -8.17 -12.72
C ILE A 81 -6.75 -9.69 -12.62
N TRP A 82 -6.70 -10.25 -11.42
CA TRP A 82 -6.73 -11.70 -11.22
C TRP A 82 -7.42 -12.05 -9.90
N THR A 83 -7.85 -13.30 -9.79
CA THR A 83 -8.27 -13.87 -8.49
C THR A 83 -7.10 -14.64 -7.92
N ASP A 84 -6.71 -14.32 -6.68
CA ASP A 84 -5.60 -14.98 -6.01
C ASP A 84 -5.98 -16.38 -5.50
N SER A 85 -4.96 -17.05 -5.00
CA SER A 85 -5.00 -18.34 -4.30
C SER A 85 -6.08 -18.51 -3.22
N SER A 86 -6.54 -17.41 -2.63
CA SER A 86 -7.54 -17.38 -1.57
C SER A 86 -8.93 -16.99 -2.08
N GLY A 87 -9.12 -16.91 -3.41
CA GLY A 87 -10.39 -16.51 -4.02
C GLY A 87 -10.65 -15.01 -3.98
N VAL A 88 -9.61 -14.19 -3.71
CA VAL A 88 -9.76 -12.73 -3.59
C VAL A 88 -9.35 -12.05 -4.88
N VAL A 89 -10.18 -11.14 -5.38
CA VAL A 89 -9.86 -10.34 -6.57
C VAL A 89 -8.77 -9.33 -6.24
N ASN A 90 -7.74 -9.28 -7.08
CA ASN A 90 -6.57 -8.43 -6.97
C ASN A 90 -6.37 -7.63 -8.26
N THR A 91 -5.62 -6.55 -8.13
CA THR A 91 -5.12 -5.79 -9.26
C THR A 91 -3.66 -5.40 -9.04
N GLY A 92 -2.97 -5.19 -10.15
CA GLY A 92 -1.55 -4.88 -10.19
C GLY A 92 -1.21 -4.27 -11.52
N TYR A 93 0.08 -3.98 -11.70
CA TYR A 93 0.56 -3.25 -12.86
C TYR A 93 1.82 -3.90 -13.39
N CYS A 94 1.96 -3.92 -14.70
CA CYS A 94 3.18 -4.34 -15.37
C CYS A 94 3.55 -3.36 -16.48
N ARG A 95 4.83 -3.40 -16.86
CA ARG A 95 5.36 -2.60 -17.97
C ARG A 95 5.95 -3.52 -19.02
N SER A 96 5.61 -3.25 -20.28
CA SER A 96 6.23 -3.90 -21.43
C SER A 96 7.75 -3.69 -21.39
N GLY A 97 8.51 -4.78 -21.52
CA GLY A 97 9.97 -4.76 -21.43
C GLY A 97 10.55 -4.80 -20.00
N ALA A 98 9.71 -4.91 -18.97
CA ALA A 98 10.14 -5.13 -17.59
C ALA A 98 9.82 -6.58 -17.13
N LEU A 99 9.75 -6.85 -15.81
CA LEU A 99 9.61 -8.21 -15.26
C LEU A 99 8.21 -8.87 -15.41
N GLY A 100 7.32 -8.28 -16.21
CA GLY A 100 6.04 -8.90 -16.61
C GLY A 100 5.01 -9.12 -15.49
N PRO A 101 3.87 -9.76 -15.82
CA PRO A 101 2.73 -9.96 -14.91
C PRO A 101 2.97 -11.02 -13.83
N SER A 102 3.90 -11.96 -14.04
CA SER A 102 4.22 -13.00 -13.04
C SER A 102 4.76 -12.40 -11.74
N THR A 103 5.46 -11.26 -11.81
CA THR A 103 6.07 -10.62 -10.64
C THR A 103 5.04 -10.10 -9.63
N PRO A 104 4.08 -9.22 -9.99
CA PRO A 104 3.03 -8.79 -9.06
C PRO A 104 2.17 -9.96 -8.54
N ILE A 105 1.89 -10.97 -9.37
CA ILE A 105 1.11 -12.14 -8.95
C ILE A 105 1.88 -12.97 -7.92
N ALA A 106 3.15 -13.32 -8.20
CA ALA A 106 3.99 -14.07 -7.26
C ALA A 106 4.26 -13.30 -5.97
N ALA A 107 4.42 -11.96 -6.04
CA ALA A 107 4.55 -11.13 -4.84
C ALA A 107 3.29 -11.18 -3.97
N ARG A 108 2.09 -11.19 -4.58
CA ARG A 108 0.83 -11.35 -3.87
C ARG A 108 0.71 -12.74 -3.22
N GLU A 109 1.05 -13.79 -3.95
CA GLU A 109 1.06 -15.17 -3.42
C GLU A 109 2.05 -15.34 -2.27
N ALA A 110 3.23 -14.71 -2.36
CA ALA A 110 4.19 -14.68 -1.27
C ALA A 110 3.64 -13.95 -0.04
N PHE A 111 2.95 -12.82 -0.24
CA PHE A 111 2.23 -12.14 0.83
C PHE A 111 1.17 -13.04 1.49
N LEU A 112 0.38 -13.79 0.72
CA LEU A 112 -0.64 -14.68 1.29
C LEU A 112 -0.02 -15.74 2.21
N ALA A 113 1.10 -16.33 1.79
CA ALA A 113 1.82 -17.30 2.60
C ALA A 113 2.38 -16.67 3.90
N LEU A 114 2.91 -15.44 3.83
CA LEU A 114 3.34 -14.70 5.02
C LEU A 114 2.17 -14.31 5.93
N SER A 115 1.03 -13.90 5.35
CA SER A 115 -0.18 -13.56 6.09
C SER A 115 -0.70 -14.77 6.85
N GLN A 116 -0.67 -15.96 6.23
CA GLN A 116 -1.03 -17.21 6.89
C GLN A 116 -0.04 -17.53 8.02
N ALA A 117 1.27 -17.38 7.77
CA ALA A 117 2.29 -17.60 8.80
C ALA A 117 2.12 -16.66 10.02
N LEU A 118 1.70 -15.40 9.80
CA LEU A 118 1.37 -14.47 10.90
C LEU A 118 0.12 -14.91 11.67
N ALA A 119 -0.92 -15.37 10.97
CA ALA A 119 -2.15 -15.86 11.59
C ALA A 119 -1.92 -17.14 12.43
N ASP A 120 -1.04 -18.02 11.96
CA ASP A 120 -0.70 -19.27 12.64
C ASP A 120 0.35 -19.08 13.76
N ASN A 121 0.90 -17.88 13.91
CA ASN A 121 1.89 -17.57 14.94
C ASN A 121 1.22 -17.44 16.32
N GLN A 122 1.05 -18.58 16.99
CA GLN A 122 0.42 -18.67 18.32
C GLN A 122 1.08 -17.77 19.37
N ARG A 123 2.41 -17.60 19.29
CA ARG A 123 3.13 -16.73 20.21
C ARG A 123 2.75 -15.27 19.97
N LEU A 124 2.80 -14.81 18.72
CA LEU A 124 2.38 -13.46 18.37
C LEU A 124 0.94 -13.20 18.82
N ALA A 125 0.04 -14.16 18.65
CA ALA A 125 -1.34 -14.07 19.12
C ALA A 125 -1.42 -13.93 20.65
N ALA A 126 -0.70 -14.77 21.40
CA ALA A 126 -0.67 -14.72 22.86
C ALA A 126 -0.05 -13.40 23.39
N ASP A 127 1.07 -12.97 22.81
CA ASP A 127 1.75 -11.74 23.19
C ASP A 127 0.90 -10.50 22.84
N SER A 128 0.13 -10.55 21.75
CA SER A 128 -0.83 -9.50 21.37
C SER A 128 -2.01 -9.42 22.33
N TYR A 129 -2.54 -10.57 22.77
CA TYR A 129 -3.62 -10.62 23.77
C TYR A 129 -3.17 -10.12 25.15
N GLY A 130 -1.88 -10.29 25.47
CA GLY A 130 -1.28 -9.80 26.71
C GLY A 130 -0.95 -8.30 26.72
N LEU A 131 -1.25 -7.54 25.66
CA LEU A 131 -1.01 -6.09 25.64
C LEU A 131 -1.93 -5.35 26.62
N SER A 132 -1.38 -4.33 27.27
CA SER A 132 -2.16 -3.43 28.11
C SER A 132 -3.03 -2.48 27.27
N ASP A 133 -4.10 -1.95 27.85
CA ASP A 133 -4.92 -0.90 27.22
C ASP A 133 -4.09 0.32 26.80
N ALA A 134 -3.03 0.65 27.56
CA ALA A 134 -2.11 1.72 27.23
C ALA A 134 -1.29 1.41 25.96
N ASP A 135 -0.80 0.18 25.82
CA ASP A 135 -0.10 -0.26 24.61
C ASP A 135 -1.03 -0.26 23.39
N LEU A 136 -2.27 -0.72 23.54
CA LEU A 136 -3.28 -0.71 22.47
C LEU A 136 -3.64 0.73 22.06
N ALA A 137 -3.85 1.63 23.01
CA ALA A 137 -4.13 3.04 22.74
C ALA A 137 -2.95 3.73 22.02
N LEU A 138 -1.72 3.37 22.39
CA LEU A 138 -0.50 3.87 21.79
C LEU A 138 -0.35 3.42 20.32
N LEU A 139 -0.56 2.13 20.04
CA LEU A 139 -0.59 1.61 18.67
C LEU A 139 -1.70 2.32 17.88
N ALA A 140 -2.93 2.33 18.39
CA ALA A 140 -4.07 2.95 17.73
C ALA A 140 -3.89 4.45 17.40
N ALA A 141 -3.10 5.18 18.20
CA ALA A 141 -2.78 6.58 17.96
C ALA A 141 -1.67 6.78 16.90
N THR A 142 -0.78 5.80 16.70
CA THR A 142 0.47 5.97 15.93
C THR A 142 0.53 5.17 14.63
N THR A 143 -0.33 4.15 14.46
CA THR A 143 -0.42 3.29 13.27
C THR A 143 -1.74 3.48 12.52
N THR A 144 -1.82 2.99 11.27
CA THR A 144 -3.05 3.02 10.46
C THR A 144 -4.06 1.94 10.87
N ASP A 145 -3.54 0.82 11.38
CA ASP A 145 -4.29 -0.34 11.86
C ASP A 145 -4.07 -0.47 13.37
N GLN A 146 -5.02 -1.01 14.12
CA GLN A 146 -5.00 -0.98 15.59
C GLN A 146 -4.58 -2.33 16.19
N GLU A 147 -4.86 -3.43 15.49
CA GLU A 147 -4.51 -4.77 15.91
C GLU A 147 -3.07 -5.11 15.53
N PRO A 148 -2.23 -5.63 16.45
CA PRO A 148 -0.82 -5.88 16.16
C PRO A 148 -0.57 -6.82 14.98
N VAL A 149 -1.34 -7.91 14.89
CA VAL A 149 -1.24 -8.87 13.76
C VAL A 149 -1.53 -8.18 12.43
N GLU A 150 -2.53 -7.29 12.40
CA GLU A 150 -2.89 -6.52 11.22
C GLU A 150 -1.82 -5.49 10.84
N ILE A 151 -1.14 -4.88 11.83
CA ILE A 151 -0.01 -3.99 11.58
C ILE A 151 1.12 -4.75 10.86
N PHE A 152 1.46 -5.96 11.32
CA PHE A 152 2.48 -6.78 10.66
C PHE A 152 2.04 -7.27 9.28
N ARG A 153 0.77 -7.68 9.14
CA ARG A 153 0.20 -8.09 7.86
C ARG A 153 0.23 -6.95 6.82
N THR A 154 -0.17 -5.73 7.20
CA THR A 154 -0.06 -4.54 6.35
C THR A 154 1.40 -4.24 5.98
N GLY A 155 2.35 -4.47 6.89
CA GLY A 155 3.79 -4.37 6.60
C GLY A 155 4.26 -5.37 5.54
N ALA A 156 3.81 -6.62 5.61
CA ALA A 156 4.11 -7.65 4.62
C ALA A 156 3.51 -7.34 3.24
N ASP A 157 2.25 -6.87 3.19
CA ASP A 157 1.59 -6.42 1.95
C ASP A 157 2.34 -5.23 1.32
N ALA A 158 2.76 -4.27 2.16
CA ALA A 158 3.54 -3.13 1.70
C ALA A 158 4.90 -3.54 1.10
N ALA A 159 5.57 -4.53 1.69
CA ALA A 159 6.80 -5.09 1.13
C ALA A 159 6.54 -5.82 -0.20
N ALA A 160 5.48 -6.62 -0.31
CA ALA A 160 5.09 -7.28 -1.56
C ALA A 160 4.80 -6.27 -2.68
N ARG A 161 4.05 -5.21 -2.38
CA ARG A 161 3.77 -4.12 -3.31
C ARG A 161 5.03 -3.37 -3.69
N ALA A 162 5.95 -3.15 -2.75
CA ALA A 162 7.23 -2.53 -3.05
C ALA A 162 7.98 -3.35 -4.10
N LEU A 163 8.10 -4.68 -3.94
CA LEU A 163 8.71 -5.55 -4.96
C LEU A 163 7.99 -5.44 -6.32
N ALA A 164 6.66 -5.60 -6.32
CA ALA A 164 5.84 -5.53 -7.53
C ALA A 164 5.94 -4.17 -8.24
N GLN A 165 5.96 -3.06 -7.51
CA GLN A 165 6.05 -1.72 -8.08
C GLN A 165 7.42 -1.44 -8.68
N HIS A 166 8.49 -1.86 -8.01
CA HIS A 166 9.85 -1.65 -8.50
C HIS A 166 10.19 -2.54 -9.69
N ALA A 167 9.49 -3.65 -9.84
CA ALA A 167 9.57 -4.49 -11.03
C ALA A 167 9.25 -3.72 -12.32
N LEU A 168 8.51 -2.60 -12.23
CA LEU A 168 8.26 -1.70 -13.37
C LEU A 168 9.53 -1.02 -13.91
N ILE A 169 10.60 -0.92 -13.12
CA ILE A 169 11.85 -0.22 -13.49
C ILE A 169 13.10 -1.10 -13.34
N ALA A 170 12.93 -2.41 -13.20
CA ALA A 170 14.03 -3.36 -12.98
C ALA A 170 15.05 -3.39 -14.14
N ASP A 171 14.58 -3.19 -15.36
CA ASP A 171 15.37 -3.04 -16.59
C ASP A 171 16.36 -1.85 -16.53
N GLN A 172 16.04 -0.77 -15.81
CA GLN A 172 16.96 0.36 -15.62
C GLN A 172 18.26 -0.05 -14.94
N ALA A 173 18.20 -1.09 -14.11
CA ALA A 173 19.32 -1.69 -13.40
C ALA A 173 19.82 -3.00 -14.05
N GLY A 174 19.31 -3.35 -15.24
CA GLY A 174 19.75 -4.54 -15.99
C GLY A 174 19.20 -5.87 -15.46
N HIS A 175 18.17 -5.86 -14.63
CA HIS A 175 17.55 -7.08 -14.13
C HIS A 175 16.45 -7.57 -15.09
N ALA A 176 16.67 -8.74 -15.68
CA ALA A 176 15.68 -9.46 -16.49
C ALA A 176 15.00 -10.63 -15.75
N ASP A 177 15.58 -11.05 -14.62
CA ASP A 177 15.08 -12.13 -13.78
C ASP A 177 14.41 -11.58 -12.51
N PRO A 178 13.14 -11.92 -12.23
CA PRO A 178 12.46 -11.44 -11.03
C PRO A 178 13.06 -11.94 -9.72
N VAL A 179 13.61 -13.16 -9.67
CA VAL A 179 14.23 -13.71 -8.45
C VAL A 179 15.50 -12.92 -8.11
N GLY A 180 16.41 -12.79 -9.09
CA GLY A 180 17.62 -11.99 -8.96
C GLY A 180 17.33 -10.53 -8.62
N PHE A 181 16.24 -9.95 -9.15
CA PHE A 181 15.82 -8.60 -8.79
C PHE A 181 15.35 -8.51 -7.33
N ALA A 182 14.53 -9.44 -6.85
CA ALA A 182 14.06 -9.47 -5.47
C ALA A 182 15.23 -9.61 -4.48
N ALA A 183 16.19 -10.49 -4.79
CA ALA A 183 17.43 -10.63 -4.03
C ALA A 183 18.23 -9.32 -4.03
N ALA A 184 18.41 -8.67 -5.19
CA ALA A 184 19.12 -7.41 -5.29
C ALA A 184 18.43 -6.26 -4.53
N MET A 185 17.10 -6.23 -4.45
CA MET A 185 16.36 -5.27 -3.60
C MET A 185 16.64 -5.49 -2.12
N LEU A 186 16.66 -6.75 -1.67
CA LEU A 186 16.96 -7.11 -0.28
C LEU A 186 18.41 -6.78 0.07
N GLU A 187 19.36 -7.29 -0.70
CA GLU A 187 20.79 -7.01 -0.56
C GLU A 187 21.05 -5.51 -0.65
N GLY A 188 20.36 -4.78 -1.54
CA GLY A 188 20.39 -3.33 -1.69
C GLY A 188 19.96 -2.55 -0.43
N GLY A 189 19.23 -3.17 0.50
CA GLY A 189 18.56 -2.49 1.60
C GLY A 189 17.38 -1.63 1.14
N LEU A 190 16.84 -1.90 -0.06
CA LEU A 190 15.89 -1.01 -0.72
C LEU A 190 14.55 -0.97 0.04
N PHE A 191 14.10 -2.08 0.63
CA PHE A 191 12.91 -2.13 1.47
C PHE A 191 12.99 -1.14 2.66
N THR A 192 14.13 -1.08 3.34
CA THR A 192 14.38 -0.13 4.43
C THR A 192 14.41 1.32 3.92
N VAL A 193 15.01 1.55 2.75
CA VAL A 193 15.02 2.88 2.11
C VAL A 193 13.60 3.33 1.75
N ILE A 194 12.76 2.44 1.22
CA ILE A 194 11.36 2.70 0.88
C ILE A 194 10.57 3.06 2.14
N ALA A 195 10.65 2.20 3.17
CA ALA A 195 9.97 2.39 4.45
C ALA A 195 10.32 3.74 5.11
N SER A 196 11.58 4.17 4.97
CA SER A 196 12.10 5.37 5.61
C SER A 196 11.94 6.65 4.78
N THR A 197 12.08 6.56 3.45
CA THR A 197 12.19 7.74 2.55
C THR A 197 10.90 7.97 1.77
N TRP A 198 10.34 6.90 1.19
CA TRP A 198 9.16 6.98 0.35
C TRP A 198 7.87 7.02 1.18
N TYR A 199 7.91 6.46 2.40
CA TYR A 199 6.77 6.25 3.31
C TYR A 199 5.61 5.46 2.66
N TRP A 200 5.00 4.55 3.42
CA TRP A 200 4.08 3.56 2.86
C TRP A 200 2.84 4.16 2.17
N GLY A 201 2.40 5.35 2.59
CA GLY A 201 1.27 6.05 1.97
C GLY A 201 1.50 6.43 0.51
N LEU A 202 2.62 7.07 0.21
CA LEU A 202 2.93 7.48 -1.16
C LEU A 202 3.26 6.27 -2.05
N GLN A 203 3.94 5.27 -1.50
CA GLN A 203 4.16 3.98 -2.16
C GLN A 203 2.81 3.34 -2.53
N ALA A 204 1.87 3.23 -1.59
CA ALA A 204 0.55 2.66 -1.85
C ALA A 204 -0.27 3.50 -2.86
N ALA A 205 -0.26 4.83 -2.73
CA ALA A 205 -1.02 5.73 -3.61
C ALA A 205 -0.54 5.68 -5.07
N THR A 206 0.77 5.57 -5.27
CA THR A 206 1.39 5.46 -6.60
C THR A 206 1.27 4.03 -7.16
N TYR A 207 1.41 2.99 -6.32
CA TYR A 207 1.19 1.60 -6.70
C TYR A 207 -0.21 1.38 -7.26
N ARG A 208 -1.26 1.86 -6.56
CA ARG A 208 -2.66 1.77 -7.01
C ARG A 208 -2.94 2.43 -8.35
N ARG A 209 -2.03 3.29 -8.84
CA ARG A 209 -2.14 4.03 -10.10
C ARG A 209 -1.16 3.55 -11.17
N GLY A 210 -0.38 2.51 -10.90
CA GLY A 210 0.65 2.02 -11.82
C GLY A 210 1.74 3.06 -12.08
N MET A 211 2.11 3.86 -11.08
CA MET A 211 3.14 4.89 -11.17
C MET A 211 4.33 4.53 -10.29
N ILE A 212 5.55 4.89 -10.70
CA ILE A 212 6.73 4.89 -9.82
C ILE A 212 7.58 6.16 -10.05
N PRO A 213 7.68 7.07 -9.07
CA PRO A 213 8.52 8.26 -9.10
C PRO A 213 9.97 7.94 -8.67
N ALA A 214 10.55 6.88 -9.23
CA ALA A 214 11.89 6.42 -8.86
C ALA A 214 12.70 5.98 -10.08
N ALA A 215 14.02 6.11 -9.95
CA ALA A 215 15.01 5.61 -10.90
C ALA A 215 16.19 5.03 -10.13
N PHE A 216 16.79 3.98 -10.68
CA PHE A 216 17.97 3.33 -10.12
C PHE A 216 19.28 3.97 -10.62
N GLU A 217 20.34 3.90 -9.82
CA GLU A 217 21.71 4.13 -10.31
C GLU A 217 22.12 3.00 -11.26
N ARG A 218 22.91 3.31 -12.28
CA ARG A 218 23.45 2.30 -13.20
C ARG A 218 24.73 1.69 -12.64
N GLY A 219 24.79 0.36 -12.62
CA GLY A 219 25.97 -0.41 -12.22
C GLY A 219 26.13 -0.55 -10.70
N GLY A 220 26.61 -1.72 -10.27
CA GLY A 220 26.84 -2.03 -8.86
C GLY A 220 25.58 -2.48 -8.12
N ARG A 221 25.56 -2.27 -6.80
CA ARG A 221 24.46 -2.68 -5.91
C ARG A 221 23.21 -1.83 -6.17
N LEU A 222 22.05 -2.47 -6.25
CA LEU A 222 20.77 -1.82 -6.54
C LEU A 222 20.46 -0.70 -5.53
N ARG A 223 20.41 0.54 -6.00
CA ARG A 223 20.19 1.75 -5.20
C ARG A 223 19.44 2.79 -6.02
N TYR A 224 18.66 3.63 -5.34
CA TYR A 224 18.07 4.81 -5.99
C TYR A 224 19.14 5.79 -6.42
N SER A 225 18.87 6.47 -7.54
CA SER A 225 19.63 7.64 -7.94
C SER A 225 19.60 8.72 -6.87
N ARG A 226 20.68 9.50 -6.77
CA ARG A 226 20.72 10.69 -5.89
C ARG A 226 19.52 11.62 -6.12
N GLN A 227 19.10 11.79 -7.37
CA GLN A 227 17.94 12.60 -7.73
C GLN A 227 16.64 12.01 -7.16
N THR A 228 16.43 10.70 -7.28
CA THR A 228 15.27 10.01 -6.69
C THR A 228 15.26 10.15 -5.17
N THR A 229 16.39 9.92 -4.49
CA THR A 229 16.47 10.08 -3.03
C THR A 229 16.13 11.51 -2.59
N ALA A 230 16.67 12.51 -3.29
CA ALA A 230 16.39 13.92 -3.00
C ALA A 230 14.92 14.28 -3.26
N LEU A 231 14.34 13.78 -4.35
CA LEU A 231 12.94 13.99 -4.71
C LEU A 231 12.00 13.40 -3.67
N LEU A 232 12.15 12.11 -3.34
CA LEU A 232 11.29 11.44 -2.36
C LEU A 232 11.37 12.09 -0.98
N ALA A 233 12.59 12.50 -0.57
CA ALA A 233 12.77 13.25 0.67
C ALA A 233 12.09 14.63 0.64
N ALA A 234 12.10 15.33 -0.52
CA ALA A 234 11.42 16.61 -0.68
C ALA A 234 9.88 16.45 -0.65
N MET A 235 9.34 15.43 -1.32
CA MET A 235 7.91 15.10 -1.28
C MET A 235 7.47 14.82 0.15
N LYS A 236 8.21 13.95 0.88
CA LYS A 236 7.93 13.65 2.29
C LYS A 236 7.94 14.90 3.17
N ARG A 237 8.94 15.76 3.05
CA ARG A 237 9.01 17.01 3.82
C ARG A 237 7.82 17.92 3.54
N ARG A 238 7.40 18.05 2.28
CA ARG A 238 6.22 18.84 1.91
C ARG A 238 4.94 18.27 2.54
N THR A 239 4.73 16.96 2.46
CA THR A 239 3.56 16.29 3.05
C THR A 239 3.49 16.51 4.56
N VAL A 240 4.62 16.38 5.27
CA VAL A 240 4.66 16.65 6.72
C VAL A 240 4.40 18.13 7.02
N ALA A 241 5.03 19.05 6.29
CA ALA A 241 4.82 20.48 6.50
C ALA A 241 3.35 20.92 6.27
N GLU A 242 2.67 20.29 5.29
CA GLU A 242 1.27 20.53 5.01
C GLU A 242 0.36 19.98 6.11
N ALA A 243 0.63 18.75 6.58
CA ALA A 243 -0.09 18.16 7.71
C ALA A 243 0.04 19.01 8.98
N ASP A 244 1.25 19.49 9.28
CA ASP A 244 1.51 20.40 10.39
C ASP A 244 0.77 21.73 10.23
N ARG A 245 0.68 22.27 9.00
CA ARG A 245 -0.04 23.52 8.71
C ARG A 245 -1.53 23.36 9.00
N ILE A 246 -2.15 22.31 8.47
CA ILE A 246 -3.57 22.01 8.69
C ILE A 246 -3.85 21.85 10.18
N MET A 247 -3.02 21.09 10.91
CA MET A 247 -3.23 20.91 12.35
C MET A 247 -3.06 22.19 13.16
N ARG A 248 -2.10 23.05 12.80
CA ARG A 248 -1.93 24.36 13.45
C ARG A 248 -3.13 25.29 13.20
N GLU A 249 -3.65 25.30 11.99
CA GLU A 249 -4.83 26.10 11.62
C GLU A 249 -6.07 25.60 12.37
N ALA A 250 -6.32 24.29 12.33
CA ALA A 250 -7.45 23.65 12.99
C ALA A 250 -7.45 23.83 14.51
N THR A 251 -6.30 23.62 15.16
CA THR A 251 -6.22 23.67 16.64
C THR A 251 -5.96 25.07 17.19
N GLY A 252 -5.39 25.96 16.37
CA GLY A 252 -5.10 27.34 16.73
C GLY A 252 -6.22 28.30 16.32
N ALA A 253 -6.40 28.52 15.02
CA ALA A 253 -7.31 29.52 14.48
C ALA A 253 -8.79 29.12 14.65
N GLU A 254 -9.10 27.84 14.46
CA GLU A 254 -10.49 27.34 14.58
C GLU A 254 -10.83 26.82 15.99
N GLY A 255 -9.83 26.70 16.86
CA GLY A 255 -10.03 26.24 18.25
C GLY A 255 -10.51 24.79 18.40
N LEU A 256 -10.34 23.96 17.36
CA LEU A 256 -10.74 22.54 17.41
C LEU A 256 -9.81 21.76 18.34
N THR A 257 -10.37 20.78 19.06
CA THR A 257 -9.53 19.75 19.70
C THR A 257 -8.81 18.91 18.64
N VAL A 258 -7.73 18.23 19.01
CA VAL A 258 -7.01 17.31 18.09
C VAL A 258 -7.96 16.27 17.49
N ALA A 259 -8.85 15.69 18.30
CA ALA A 259 -9.81 14.69 17.81
C ALA A 259 -10.78 15.29 16.77
N GLN A 260 -11.31 16.49 17.03
CA GLN A 260 -12.19 17.20 16.09
C GLN A 260 -11.47 17.60 14.80
N ALA A 261 -10.23 18.10 14.91
CA ALA A 261 -9.41 18.46 13.76
C ALA A 261 -9.13 17.24 12.87
N LEU A 262 -8.73 16.11 13.46
CA LEU A 262 -8.49 14.86 12.73
C LEU A 262 -9.75 14.30 12.06
N HIS A 263 -10.93 14.50 12.67
CA HIS A 263 -12.20 14.11 12.08
C HIS A 263 -12.58 15.03 10.91
N LYS A 264 -12.56 16.35 11.13
CA LYS A 264 -12.93 17.36 10.12
C LYS A 264 -12.00 17.31 8.89
N TYR A 265 -10.70 17.27 9.12
CA TYR A 265 -9.68 17.31 8.07
C TYR A 265 -9.22 15.92 7.63
N HIS A 266 -10.02 14.87 7.86
CA HIS A 266 -9.63 13.49 7.53
C HIS A 266 -9.23 13.32 6.05
N ALA A 267 -9.93 13.98 5.12
CA ALA A 267 -9.64 13.92 3.70
C ALA A 267 -8.32 14.64 3.33
N ASP A 268 -8.07 15.80 3.92
CA ASP A 268 -6.88 16.62 3.66
C ASP A 268 -5.63 16.05 4.35
N LEU A 269 -5.81 15.47 5.53
CA LEU A 269 -4.78 14.81 6.33
C LEU A 269 -4.61 13.33 5.98
N ASP A 270 -4.96 12.89 4.76
CA ASP A 270 -4.84 11.50 4.23
C ASP A 270 -3.95 10.61 5.11
N LEU A 271 -4.42 9.45 5.58
CA LEU A 271 -4.00 8.78 6.82
C LEU A 271 -2.48 8.74 7.14
N VAL A 272 -1.60 8.79 6.14
CA VAL A 272 -0.15 8.87 6.35
C VAL A 272 0.35 10.28 6.70
N SER A 273 -0.29 11.32 6.19
CA SER A 273 -0.18 12.69 6.70
C SER A 273 -0.65 12.76 8.15
N ARG A 274 -1.76 12.10 8.53
CA ARG A 274 -2.20 12.00 9.94
C ARG A 274 -1.15 11.38 10.87
N GLN A 275 -0.45 10.34 10.43
CA GLN A 275 0.64 9.75 11.22
C GLN A 275 1.78 10.73 11.48
N TYR A 276 1.93 11.79 10.70
CA TYR A 276 2.97 12.80 10.89
C TYR A 276 2.43 14.13 11.44
N ALA A 277 1.14 14.40 11.28
CA ALA A 277 0.45 15.62 11.70
C ALA A 277 0.52 15.89 13.21
N LEU A 278 0.76 14.84 14.00
CA LEU A 278 0.87 14.91 15.47
C LEU A 278 2.33 14.90 15.96
N MET A 279 3.32 14.94 15.05
CA MET A 279 4.72 14.96 15.42
C MET A 279 5.13 16.33 15.98
N ASP A 280 6.07 16.33 16.92
CA ASP A 280 6.67 17.58 17.39
C ASP A 280 7.37 18.30 16.22
N PRO A 281 7.24 19.64 16.10
CA PRO A 281 7.92 20.41 15.07
C PRO A 281 9.41 20.11 15.01
N GLY A 282 9.93 19.89 13.79
CA GLY A 282 11.34 19.57 13.56
C GLY A 282 11.71 18.10 13.74
N THR A 283 10.79 17.25 14.20
CA THR A 283 11.02 15.80 14.29
C THR A 283 11.06 15.19 12.89
N ARG A 284 12.10 14.38 12.61
CA ARG A 284 12.19 13.68 11.32
C ARG A 284 11.29 12.45 11.33
N PRO A 285 10.36 12.30 10.37
CA PRO A 285 9.48 11.13 10.28
C PRO A 285 10.27 9.85 9.97
N ARG A 286 10.07 8.81 10.77
CA ARG A 286 10.72 7.50 10.64
C ARG A 286 9.71 6.37 10.67
N CYS A 287 10.03 5.25 10.01
CA CYS A 287 9.21 4.04 10.09
C CYS A 287 9.32 3.44 11.50
N LEU A 288 8.19 3.04 12.09
CA LEU A 288 8.18 2.37 13.41
C LEU A 288 8.86 0.99 13.36
N ALA A 289 8.81 0.33 12.20
CA ALA A 289 9.41 -0.98 11.94
C ALA A 289 10.92 -0.93 11.59
N ALA A 290 11.51 0.27 11.53
CA ALA A 290 12.95 0.47 11.28
C ALA A 290 13.56 1.44 12.33
N PRO A 291 13.59 1.05 13.62
CA PRO A 291 14.13 1.90 14.69
C PRO A 291 15.67 2.08 14.54
N PRO A 292 16.21 3.25 14.91
CA PRO A 292 17.62 3.60 14.68
C PRO A 292 18.65 2.89 15.56
N THR A 293 18.22 2.16 16.60
CA THR A 293 19.10 1.52 17.58
C THR A 293 18.65 0.09 17.83
N ALA A 294 19.05 -0.81 16.95
CA ALA A 294 19.27 -2.21 17.27
C ALA A 294 20.13 -2.81 16.13
N GLY A 295 21.34 -3.27 16.46
CA GLY A 295 22.33 -3.65 15.47
C GLY A 295 21.83 -4.72 14.51
N GLY A 296 21.51 -4.33 13.27
CA GLY A 296 21.45 -5.13 12.05
C GLY A 296 20.59 -6.41 12.01
N ARG A 297 19.92 -6.82 13.10
CA ARG A 297 19.14 -8.07 13.19
C ARG A 297 17.71 -7.87 13.73
N ASP A 298 17.40 -6.70 14.29
CA ASP A 298 16.10 -6.46 14.95
C ASP A 298 15.18 -5.53 14.14
N SER A 299 15.51 -5.17 12.90
CA SER A 299 14.57 -4.43 12.05
C SER A 299 13.46 -5.34 11.56
N ILE A 300 12.22 -5.02 11.95
CA ILE A 300 11.01 -5.67 11.46
C ILE A 300 10.91 -5.58 9.93
N VAL A 301 11.34 -4.47 9.33
CA VAL A 301 11.34 -4.30 7.86
C VAL A 301 12.29 -5.30 7.21
N GLU A 302 13.50 -5.47 7.73
CA GLU A 302 14.49 -6.40 7.18
C GLU A 302 14.06 -7.85 7.36
N GLN A 303 13.52 -8.21 8.52
CA GLN A 303 12.97 -9.55 8.78
C GLN A 303 11.81 -9.87 7.82
N THR A 304 10.86 -8.93 7.66
CA THR A 304 9.72 -9.08 6.74
C THR A 304 10.18 -9.16 5.29
N ALA A 305 11.12 -8.31 4.87
CA ALA A 305 11.66 -8.32 3.51
C ALA A 305 12.40 -9.62 3.19
N ALA A 306 13.22 -10.12 4.12
CA ALA A 306 13.92 -11.39 3.96
C ALA A 306 12.94 -12.57 3.83
N ALA A 307 11.93 -12.63 4.70
CA ALA A 307 10.90 -13.66 4.61
C ALA A 307 10.11 -13.58 3.30
N LEU A 308 9.73 -12.38 2.87
CA LEU A 308 9.02 -12.15 1.61
C LEU A 308 9.85 -12.63 0.40
N VAL A 309 11.11 -12.23 0.32
CA VAL A 309 11.98 -12.59 -0.81
C VAL A 309 12.24 -14.11 -0.84
N ALA A 310 12.41 -14.74 0.33
CA ALA A 310 12.55 -16.19 0.40
C ALA A 310 11.30 -16.90 -0.16
N VAL A 311 10.11 -16.52 0.30
CA VAL A 311 8.85 -17.12 -0.18
C VAL A 311 8.60 -16.80 -1.65
N PHE A 312 8.85 -15.57 -2.10
CA PHE A 312 8.73 -15.18 -3.50
C PHE A 312 9.60 -16.05 -4.41
N THR A 313 10.84 -16.31 -3.99
CA THR A 313 11.80 -17.17 -4.70
C THR A 313 11.30 -18.61 -4.81
N GLU A 314 10.57 -19.11 -3.81
CA GLU A 314 9.96 -20.45 -3.86
C GLU A 314 8.69 -20.51 -4.69
N VAL A 315 7.87 -19.44 -4.66
CA VAL A 315 6.57 -19.37 -5.32
C VAL A 315 6.73 -19.20 -6.84
N LEU A 316 7.58 -18.28 -7.27
CA LEU A 316 7.65 -17.86 -8.67
C LEU A 316 7.91 -19.05 -9.65
N PRO A 317 8.84 -19.98 -9.39
CA PRO A 317 9.08 -21.11 -10.30
C PRO A 317 7.92 -22.12 -10.38
N ARG A 318 6.99 -22.09 -9.42
CA ARG A 318 5.83 -23.00 -9.35
C ARG A 318 4.53 -22.35 -9.85
N LEU A 319 4.59 -21.06 -10.16
CA LEU A 319 3.45 -20.28 -10.62
C LEU A 319 3.34 -20.39 -12.14
N HIS A 320 2.21 -20.88 -12.63
CA HIS A 320 1.83 -20.78 -14.03
C HIS A 320 0.84 -19.64 -14.19
N VAL A 321 1.19 -18.60 -14.95
CA VAL A 321 0.27 -17.48 -15.23
C VAL A 321 -0.28 -17.59 -16.64
N GLU A 322 -1.58 -17.40 -16.76
CA GLU A 322 -2.30 -17.44 -18.03
C GLU A 322 -2.94 -16.08 -18.30
N ASP A 323 -2.64 -15.49 -19.46
CA ASP A 323 -3.24 -14.24 -19.89
C ASP A 323 -4.54 -14.50 -20.66
N LEU A 324 -5.66 -14.10 -20.08
CA LEU A 324 -6.98 -14.23 -20.68
C LEU A 324 -7.31 -13.07 -21.64
N GLY A 325 -6.39 -12.12 -21.83
CA GLY A 325 -6.62 -10.90 -22.57
C GLY A 325 -7.47 -9.88 -21.81
N PRO A 326 -8.04 -8.88 -22.49
CA PRO A 326 -8.96 -7.94 -21.85
C PRO A 326 -10.19 -8.68 -21.30
N PRO A 327 -10.78 -8.22 -20.19
CA PRO A 327 -12.07 -8.73 -19.76
C PRO A 327 -13.06 -8.50 -20.91
N ALA A 328 -13.96 -9.47 -21.13
CA ALA A 328 -15.03 -9.29 -22.10
C ALA A 328 -15.78 -8.00 -21.77
N ASP A 329 -15.98 -7.12 -22.75
CA ASP A 329 -16.82 -5.94 -22.54
C ASP A 329 -18.17 -6.44 -22.02
N ALA A 330 -18.54 -6.01 -20.81
CA ALA A 330 -19.87 -6.22 -20.27
C ALA A 330 -20.84 -5.45 -21.18
N ALA A 331 -21.22 -6.09 -22.28
CA ALA A 331 -22.01 -5.49 -23.34
C ALA A 331 -23.40 -5.19 -22.77
N GLY A 332 -23.60 -3.93 -22.36
CA GLY A 332 -24.80 -3.11 -22.55
C GLY A 332 -26.20 -3.72 -22.28
N GLY A 333 -26.32 -4.84 -21.59
CA GLY A 333 -27.60 -5.38 -21.16
C GLY A 333 -28.09 -4.59 -19.96
N HIS A 334 -29.40 -4.34 -19.90
CA HIS A 334 -30.11 -3.87 -18.71
C HIS A 334 -30.10 -4.95 -17.60
N ALA A 335 -28.92 -5.44 -17.23
CA ALA A 335 -28.73 -6.35 -16.12
C ALA A 335 -29.08 -5.59 -14.85
N GLU A 336 -29.83 -6.26 -13.99
CA GLU A 336 -30.15 -5.82 -12.64
C GLU A 336 -28.88 -5.27 -11.97
N VAL A 337 -28.99 -4.13 -11.31
CA VAL A 337 -27.82 -3.50 -10.67
C VAL A 337 -27.32 -4.43 -9.59
N SER A 338 -26.27 -5.20 -9.88
CA SER A 338 -25.67 -6.10 -8.88
C SER A 338 -25.28 -5.26 -7.66
N PRO A 339 -25.77 -5.62 -6.46
CA PRO A 339 -25.42 -4.93 -5.24
C PRO A 339 -23.98 -5.22 -4.82
N VAL A 340 -23.28 -6.09 -5.55
CA VAL A 340 -21.96 -6.59 -5.22
C VAL A 340 -20.95 -6.08 -6.23
N PHE A 341 -19.82 -5.61 -5.73
CA PHE A 341 -18.62 -5.35 -6.51
C PHE A 341 -17.37 -5.51 -5.65
N ALA A 342 -16.21 -5.62 -6.28
CA ALA A 342 -14.93 -5.69 -5.61
C ALA A 342 -14.15 -4.38 -5.76
N VAL A 343 -13.38 -4.04 -4.72
CA VAL A 343 -12.38 -2.96 -4.72
C VAL A 343 -11.01 -3.56 -4.40
N PRO A 344 -10.31 -4.15 -5.39
CA PRO A 344 -9.12 -4.98 -5.15
C PRO A 344 -7.97 -4.24 -4.46
N ASP A 345 -7.87 -2.94 -4.71
CA ASP A 345 -6.86 -2.05 -4.16
C ASP A 345 -7.10 -1.64 -2.69
N MET A 346 -8.21 -2.06 -2.09
CA MET A 346 -8.63 -1.71 -0.73
C MET A 346 -7.96 -2.59 0.32
N VAL A 347 -6.87 -2.13 0.95
CA VAL A 347 -6.02 -3.01 1.78
C VAL A 347 -5.89 -2.70 3.25
N CYS A 348 -6.26 -1.50 3.66
CA CYS A 348 -6.20 -1.13 5.07
C CYS A 348 -7.50 -0.44 5.47
N ARG A 349 -7.67 -0.21 6.77
CA ARG A 349 -8.83 0.48 7.33
C ARG A 349 -9.12 1.83 6.66
N HIS A 350 -8.09 2.58 6.28
CA HIS A 350 -8.25 3.84 5.54
C HIS A 350 -8.98 3.66 4.21
N CYS A 351 -8.62 2.61 3.46
CA CYS A 351 -9.24 2.34 2.17
C CYS A 351 -10.73 2.01 2.35
N ARG A 352 -11.08 1.22 3.38
CA ARG A 352 -12.47 0.96 3.74
C ARG A 352 -13.23 2.27 4.01
N VAL A 353 -12.70 3.13 4.87
CA VAL A 353 -13.33 4.43 5.17
C VAL A 353 -13.52 5.26 3.89
N THR A 354 -12.51 5.31 3.02
CA THR A 354 -12.60 6.07 1.76
C THR A 354 -13.69 5.53 0.84
N VAL A 355 -13.80 4.21 0.70
CA VAL A 355 -14.84 3.55 -0.11
C VAL A 355 -16.22 3.76 0.51
N THR A 356 -16.37 3.59 1.83
CA THR A 356 -17.62 3.84 2.55
C THR A 356 -18.08 5.29 2.39
N THR A 357 -17.19 6.27 2.58
CA THR A 357 -17.53 7.68 2.41
C THR A 357 -17.95 8.00 0.97
N ALA A 358 -17.30 7.40 -0.04
CA ALA A 358 -17.72 7.57 -1.42
C ALA A 358 -19.14 7.03 -1.67
N LEU A 359 -19.51 5.90 -1.07
CA LEU A 359 -20.88 5.36 -1.15
C LEU A 359 -21.90 6.28 -0.47
N GLU A 360 -21.61 6.67 0.77
CA GLU A 360 -22.50 7.51 1.58
C GLU A 360 -22.71 8.90 0.97
N THR A 361 -21.66 9.51 0.40
CA THR A 361 -21.72 10.83 -0.25
C THR A 361 -22.75 10.87 -1.39
N HIS A 362 -22.90 9.75 -2.10
CA HIS A 362 -23.88 9.62 -3.19
C HIS A 362 -25.20 9.01 -2.73
N GLY A 363 -25.39 8.78 -1.42
CA GLY A 363 -26.62 8.24 -0.84
C GLY A 363 -26.89 6.77 -1.15
N ALA A 364 -25.85 5.97 -1.42
CA ALA A 364 -26.00 4.51 -1.55
C ALA A 364 -26.18 3.88 -0.15
N ASP A 365 -27.05 2.88 -0.04
CA ASP A 365 -27.21 2.14 1.22
C ASP A 365 -26.10 1.07 1.33
N VAL A 366 -25.27 1.19 2.36
CA VAL A 366 -24.06 0.38 2.53
C VAL A 366 -24.38 -0.83 3.39
N GLY A 367 -24.43 -2.02 2.78
CA GLY A 367 -24.57 -3.27 3.50
C GLY A 367 -23.29 -3.61 4.26
N PHE A 368 -22.18 -3.82 3.54
CA PHE A 368 -20.86 -3.99 4.17
C PHE A 368 -19.70 -3.72 3.21
N VAL A 369 -18.54 -3.41 3.79
CA VAL A 369 -17.25 -3.24 3.08
C VAL A 369 -16.20 -4.10 3.79
N ASP A 370 -15.79 -5.20 3.15
CA ASP A 370 -14.89 -6.19 3.74
C ASP A 370 -13.45 -6.05 3.19
N LEU A 371 -12.51 -5.81 4.10
CA LEU A 371 -11.08 -5.69 3.80
C LEU A 371 -10.44 -7.03 3.44
N ALA A 372 -10.90 -8.15 3.99
CA ALA A 372 -10.31 -9.46 3.75
C ALA A 372 -10.63 -9.93 2.33
N THR A 373 -11.91 -9.92 1.96
CA THR A 373 -12.41 -10.38 0.66
C THR A 373 -12.38 -9.30 -0.43
N LYS A 374 -12.09 -8.04 -0.08
CA LYS A 374 -12.15 -6.88 -0.99
C LYS A 374 -13.56 -6.61 -1.56
N ARG A 375 -14.57 -7.26 -0.99
CA ARG A 375 -15.95 -7.21 -1.45
C ARG A 375 -16.70 -6.04 -0.81
N VAL A 376 -17.53 -5.40 -1.62
CA VAL A 376 -18.44 -4.35 -1.23
C VAL A 376 -19.86 -4.78 -1.58
N VAL A 377 -20.77 -4.61 -0.63
CA VAL A 377 -22.20 -4.79 -0.84
C VAL A 377 -22.89 -3.45 -0.56
N ALA A 378 -23.53 -2.90 -1.59
CA ALA A 378 -24.29 -1.66 -1.50
C ALA A 378 -25.52 -1.71 -2.41
N VAL A 379 -26.62 -1.12 -1.94
CA VAL A 379 -27.86 -0.99 -2.72
C VAL A 379 -27.87 0.38 -3.40
N PHE A 380 -28.06 0.37 -4.71
CA PHE A 380 -28.17 1.56 -5.52
C PHE A 380 -29.63 1.76 -5.95
N THR A 381 -30.11 2.99 -5.81
CA THR A 381 -31.45 3.41 -6.23
C THR A 381 -31.57 3.52 -7.75
N SER A 382 -30.45 3.67 -8.47
CA SER A 382 -30.41 3.75 -9.92
C SER A 382 -29.03 3.37 -10.50
N PRO A 383 -28.96 2.96 -11.79
CA PRO A 383 -27.69 2.80 -12.49
C PRO A 383 -26.83 4.07 -12.51
N GLY A 384 -27.45 5.25 -12.60
CA GLY A 384 -26.75 6.54 -12.59
C GLY A 384 -26.04 6.82 -11.27
N GLN A 385 -26.69 6.51 -10.13
CA GLN A 385 -26.06 6.61 -8.81
C GLN A 385 -24.85 5.68 -8.70
N ARG A 386 -24.96 4.44 -9.19
CA ARG A 386 -23.85 3.47 -9.19
C ARG A 386 -22.65 3.98 -9.97
N GLU A 387 -22.87 4.51 -11.18
CA GLU A 387 -21.76 5.05 -11.98
C GLU A 387 -21.12 6.28 -11.33
N ALA A 388 -21.90 7.15 -10.67
CA ALA A 388 -21.36 8.29 -9.91
C ALA A 388 -20.49 7.84 -8.72
N VAL A 389 -20.92 6.82 -7.97
CA VAL A 389 -20.13 6.19 -6.92
C VAL A 389 -18.85 5.59 -7.50
N PHE A 390 -18.96 4.80 -8.57
CA PHE A 390 -17.81 4.13 -9.18
C PHE A 390 -16.80 5.13 -9.74
N ALA A 391 -17.26 6.22 -10.34
CA ALA A 391 -16.41 7.33 -10.78
C ALA A 391 -15.66 7.96 -9.59
N THR A 392 -16.33 8.16 -8.45
CA THR A 392 -15.72 8.72 -7.24
C THR A 392 -14.66 7.78 -6.65
N ILE A 393 -14.95 6.49 -6.56
CA ILE A 393 -13.99 5.46 -6.10
C ILE A 393 -12.76 5.43 -7.03
N ARG A 394 -12.97 5.46 -8.35
CA ARG A 394 -11.88 5.51 -9.35
C ARG A 394 -11.07 6.81 -9.26
N GLN A 395 -11.72 7.94 -9.02
CA GLN A 395 -11.04 9.23 -8.83
C GLN A 395 -10.15 9.24 -7.58
N ALA A 396 -10.60 8.58 -6.50
CA ALA A 396 -9.79 8.33 -5.31
C ALA A 396 -8.61 7.37 -5.58
N GLY A 397 -8.59 6.71 -6.74
CA GLY A 397 -7.50 5.87 -7.24
C GLY A 397 -7.67 4.39 -6.96
N TYR A 398 -8.90 3.94 -6.70
CA TYR A 398 -9.21 2.54 -6.49
C TYR A 398 -9.82 1.91 -7.74
N THR A 399 -9.48 0.66 -8.01
CA THR A 399 -10.14 -0.13 -9.06
C THR A 399 -11.49 -0.62 -8.57
N VAL A 400 -12.50 -0.58 -9.45
CA VAL A 400 -13.80 -1.21 -9.24
C VAL A 400 -13.93 -2.34 -10.24
N VAL A 401 -14.17 -3.55 -9.74
CA VAL A 401 -14.43 -4.75 -10.55
C VAL A 401 -15.85 -5.21 -10.22
N THR A 402 -16.66 -5.40 -11.26
CA THR A 402 -18.01 -5.95 -11.12
C THR A 402 -17.99 -7.41 -11.51
N ASP A 403 -18.80 -8.22 -10.82
CA ASP A 403 -19.04 -9.62 -11.19
C ASP A 403 -19.70 -9.71 -12.58
#